data_AF-A0A8S9YQU7-F1
#
_entry.id   AF-A0A8S9YQU7-F1
#
_cell.length_a   1.000
_cell.length_b   1.000
_cell.length_c   1.000
_cell.angle_alpha   90.00
_cell.angle_beta   90.00
_cell.angle_gamma   90.00
#
_symmetry.space_group_name_H-M   'P 1'
#
loop_
_entity.id
_entity.type
_entity.pdbx_description
1 polymer ?
#
loop_
_entity_poly.entity_id
_entity_poly.type
_entity_poly.pdbx_seq_one_letter_code
_entity_poly.pdbx_strand_id
1 'polypeptide(L)' 'MILDRDPTTEIIRAFKLFDDDDSGRITYRNLKKIARELGENLTDQELRAMIEEFDRDGDGSINLEEFMALMTKDI' A
#
# COMPACT_ATOMS: atom_id res chain seq x y z
N MET A 1 -21.82 -9.10 -19.79
CA MET A 1 -20.36 -9.16 -19.66
C MET A 1 -20.03 -8.82 -18.23
N ILE A 2 -19.82 -9.83 -17.40
CA ILE A 2 -19.29 -9.62 -16.06
C ILE A 2 -17.83 -9.26 -16.32
N LEU A 3 -17.47 -8.00 -16.09
CA LEU A 3 -16.08 -7.58 -16.04
C LEU A 3 -15.47 -8.37 -14.88
N ASP A 4 -14.82 -9.48 -15.20
CA ASP A 4 -13.86 -10.13 -14.31
C ASP A 4 -12.88 -9.03 -13.90
N ARG A 5 -13.11 -8.45 -12.73
CA ARG A 5 -12.18 -7.48 -12.15
C ARG A 5 -10.98 -8.31 -11.77
N ASP A 6 -10.01 -8.32 -12.67
CA ASP A 6 -8.75 -9.00 -12.41
C ASP A 6 -8.23 -8.47 -11.07
N PRO A 7 -8.04 -9.34 -10.05
CA PRO A 7 -7.61 -8.91 -8.73
C PRO A 7 -6.32 -8.09 -8.80
N THR A 8 -5.44 -8.36 -9.77
CA THR A 8 -4.25 -7.58 -10.06
C THR A 8 -4.57 -6.13 -10.42
N THR A 9 -5.63 -5.90 -11.19
CA THR A 9 -6.04 -4.55 -11.60
C THR A 9 -6.55 -3.72 -10.41
N GLU A 10 -7.32 -4.32 -9.52
CA GLU A 10 -7.80 -3.61 -8.32
C GLU A 10 -6.63 -3.36 -7.35
N ILE A 11 -5.69 -4.29 -7.22
CA ILE A 11 -4.46 -4.10 -6.42
C ILE A 11 -3.62 -2.95 -6.98
N ILE A 12 -3.39 -2.91 -8.29
CA ILE A 12 -2.63 -1.81 -8.92
C ILE A 12 -3.32 -0.46 -8.71
N ARG A 13 -4.65 -0.41 -8.78
CA ARG A 13 -5.42 0.82 -8.52
C ARG A 13 -5.28 1.26 -7.06
N ALA A 14 -5.38 0.33 -6.12
CA ALA A 14 -5.15 0.62 -4.71
C ALA A 14 -3.73 1.13 -4.50
N PHE A 15 -2.72 0.46 -5.05
CA PHE A 15 -1.32 0.89 -4.97
C PHE A 15 -1.14 2.33 -5.46
N LYS A 16 -1.69 2.67 -6.62
CA LYS A 16 -1.65 4.04 -7.17
C LYS A 16 -2.42 5.07 -6.35
N LEU A 17 -3.40 4.65 -5.57
CA LEU A 17 -4.08 5.53 -4.63
C LEU A 17 -3.15 5.92 -3.47
N PHE A 18 -2.28 5.00 -3.04
CA PHE A 18 -1.28 5.27 -2.02
C PHE A 18 -0.08 6.03 -2.59
N ASP A 19 0.48 5.61 -3.72
CA ASP A 19 1.66 6.20 -4.40
C ASP A 19 1.33 7.51 -5.15
N ASP A 20 0.89 8.53 -4.40
CA ASP A 20 0.53 9.85 -4.91
C ASP A 20 1.67 10.60 -5.64
N ASP A 21 2.93 10.29 -5.33
CA ASP A 21 4.11 10.86 -5.97
C ASP A 21 4.66 10.03 -7.15
N ASP A 22 3.96 8.95 -7.54
CA ASP A 22 4.33 8.03 -8.64
C ASP A 22 5.79 7.55 -8.51
N SER A 23 6.21 7.33 -7.26
CA SER A 23 7.56 6.91 -6.90
C SER A 23 7.80 5.42 -7.22
N GLY A 24 6.73 4.67 -7.47
CA GLY A 24 6.71 3.23 -7.63
C GLY A 24 6.79 2.47 -6.31
N ARG A 25 6.66 3.16 -5.17
CA ARG A 25 6.75 2.60 -3.81
C ARG A 25 5.82 3.34 -2.86
N ILE A 26 5.22 2.64 -1.91
CA ILE A 26 4.43 3.27 -0.85
C ILE A 26 5.39 3.60 0.29
N THR A 27 5.72 4.88 0.44
CA THR A 27 6.55 5.35 1.54
C THR A 27 5.71 5.68 2.77
N TYR A 28 6.38 5.86 3.90
CA TYR A 28 5.78 6.42 5.11
C TYR A 28 4.99 7.73 4.89
N ARG A 29 5.45 8.59 3.96
CA ARG A 29 4.76 9.84 3.65
C ARG A 29 3.43 9.59 2.95
N ASN A 30 3.40 8.64 2.01
CA ASN A 30 2.21 8.22 1.28
C ASN A 30 1.15 7.66 2.24
N LEU A 31 1.54 6.71 3.09
CA LEU A 31 0.66 6.12 4.11
C LEU A 31 0.13 7.17 5.08
N LYS A 32 0.99 8.07 5.56
CA LYS A 32 0.58 9.17 6.46
C LYS A 32 -0.40 10.14 5.81
N LYS A 33 -0.24 10.42 4.52
CA LYS A 33 -1.17 11.27 3.76
C LYS A 33 -2.52 10.59 3.64
N ILE A 34 -2.56 9.32 3.22
CA ILE A 34 -3.80 8.58 3.06
C ILE A 34 -4.53 8.35 4.38
N ALA A 35 -3.83 8.01 5.46
CA ALA A 35 -4.44 7.87 6.78
C ALA A 35 -5.17 9.17 7.20
N ARG A 36 -4.55 10.33 6.94
CA ARG A 36 -5.18 11.64 7.18
C ARG A 36 -6.37 11.92 6.26
N GLU A 37 -6.30 11.53 5.00
CA GLU A 37 -7.40 11.69 4.04
C GLU A 37 -8.61 10.81 4.37
N LEU A 38 -8.37 9.60 4.87
CA LEU A 38 -9.40 8.69 5.38
C LEU A 38 -9.95 9.11 6.75
N GLY A 39 -9.33 10.10 7.40
CA GLY A 39 -9.71 10.56 8.74
C GLY A 39 -9.28 9.58 9.85
N GLU A 40 -8.41 8.63 9.54
CA GLU A 40 -7.84 7.74 10.54
C GLU A 40 -6.66 8.43 11.25
N ASN A 41 -6.74 8.48 12.58
CA ASN A 41 -5.65 8.99 13.41
C ASN A 41 -4.68 7.86 13.75
N LEU A 42 -3.99 7.36 12.73
CA LEU A 42 -2.87 6.45 12.93
C LEU A 42 -1.64 7.23 13.42
N THR A 43 -1.01 6.71 14.45
CA THR A 43 0.23 7.24 14.99
C THR A 43 1.40 6.94 14.07
N ASP A 44 2.45 7.75 14.17
CA ASP A 44 3.71 7.53 13.45
C ASP A 44 4.29 6.13 13.71
N GLN A 45 4.00 5.54 14.88
CA GLN A 45 4.45 4.20 15.25
C GLN A 45 3.62 3.11 14.56
N GLU A 46 2.29 3.25 14.48
CA GLU A 46 1.42 2.31 13.76
C GLU A 46 1.73 2.31 12.26
N LEU A 47 1.91 3.49 11.66
CA LEU A 47 2.28 3.61 10.25
C LEU A 47 3.63 2.96 9.94
N ARG A 48 4.60 3.09 10.85
CA ARG A 48 5.90 2.41 10.71
C ARG A 48 5.77 0.91 10.88
N ALA A 49 5.00 0.44 11.85
CA ALA A 49 4.76 -0.97 12.06
C ALA A 49 4.10 -1.61 10.82
N MET A 50 3.16 -0.92 10.18
CA MET A 50 2.58 -1.37 8.91
C MET A 50 3.65 -1.53 7.83
N ILE A 51 4.54 -0.55 7.66
CA ILE A 51 5.62 -0.64 6.67
C ILE A 51 6.54 -1.82 7.02
N GLU A 52 7.01 -1.91 8.26
CA GLU A 52 7.93 -2.97 8.70
C GLU A 52 7.32 -4.38 8.58
N GLU A 53 6.01 -4.52 8.69
CA GLU A 53 5.32 -5.81 8.50
C GLU A 53 5.32 -6.26 7.02
N PHE A 54 5.42 -5.30 6.11
CA PHE A 54 5.20 -5.47 4.68
C PHE A 54 6.48 -5.33 3.84
N ASP A 55 7.43 -4.56 4.32
CA ASP A 55 8.77 -4.33 3.78
C ASP A 55 9.63 -5.58 3.97
N ARG A 56 9.74 -6.38 2.91
CA ARG A 56 10.50 -7.64 2.92
C ARG A 56 11.95 -7.43 2.55
N ASP A 57 12.23 -6.40 1.74
CA ASP A 57 13.59 -6.07 1.31
C ASP A 57 14.33 -5.15 2.30
N GLY A 58 13.61 -4.56 3.26
CA GLY A 58 14.14 -3.70 4.30
C GLY A 58 14.49 -2.29 3.83
N ASP A 59 13.89 -1.82 2.72
CA ASP A 59 14.19 -0.52 2.13
C ASP A 59 13.43 0.66 2.79
N GLY A 60 12.53 0.36 3.73
CA GLY A 60 11.70 1.32 4.45
C GLY A 60 10.48 1.79 3.65
N SER A 61 10.09 1.07 2.61
CA SER A 61 8.92 1.32 1.77
C SER A 61 8.30 0.00 1.29
N ILE A 62 7.11 0.08 0.71
CA ILE A 62 6.41 -1.10 0.18
C ILE A 62 6.37 -0.98 -1.34
N ASN A 63 7.06 -1.85 -2.05
CA ASN A 63 7.04 -1.87 -3.51
C ASN A 63 5.79 -2.61 -4.03
N LEU A 64 5.53 -2.53 -5.35
CA LEU A 64 4.35 -3.14 -5.96
C LEU A 64 4.30 -4.66 -5.75
N GLU A 65 5.44 -5.36 -5.80
CA GLU A 65 5.49 -6.81 -5.62
C GLU A 65 5.15 -7.20 -4.18
N GLU A 66 5.65 -6.47 -3.20
CA GLU A 66 5.32 -6.65 -1.78
C GLU A 66 3.84 -6.38 -1.52
N PHE A 67 3.31 -5.28 -2.06
CA PHE A 67 1.90 -4.95 -1.96
C PHE A 67 0.99 -6.01 -2.60
N MET A 68 1.37 -6.52 -3.78
CA MET A 68 0.67 -7.64 -4.42
C MET A 68 0.74 -8.92 -3.60
N ALA A 69 1.91 -9.24 -3.04
CA ALA A 69 2.11 -10.42 -2.20
C ALA A 69 1.31 -10.37 -0.89
N LEU A 70 0.89 -9.18 -0.44
CA LEU A 70 -0.03 -9.00 0.69
C LEU A 70 -1.46 -9.24 0.28
N MET A 71 -1.91 -8.52 -0.75
CA MET A 71 -3.30 -8.58 -1.21
C MET A 71 -3.68 -9.96 -1.77
N THR A 72 -2.70 -10.77 -2.21
CA THR A 72 -2.91 -12.16 -2.64
C THR A 72 -2.77 -13.19 -1.51
N LYS A 73 -2.23 -12.82 -0.35
CA LYS A 73 -2.11 -13.73 0.81
C LYS A 73 -3.43 -13.91 1.55
N ASP A 74 -4.36 -12.98 1.39
CA ASP A 74 -5.70 -12.97 1.98
C ASP A 74 -6.81 -13.47 1.03
N ILE A 75 -6.45 -14.03 -0.14
CA ILE A 75 -7.39 -14.61 -1.12
C ILE A 75 -7.29 -16.14 -1.13
#